data_AF-A0A946GK77-F1
#
_entry.id   AF-A0A946GK77-F1
#
_cell.length_a   1.000
_cell.length_b   1.000
_cell.length_c   1.000
_cell.angle_alpha   90.00
_cell.angle_beta   90.00
_cell.angle_gamma   90.00
#
_symmetry.space_group_name_H-M   'P 1'
#
loop_
_entity.id
_entity.type
_entity.pdbx_description
1 polymer ?
#
loop_
_entity_poly.entity_id
_entity_poly.type
_entity_poly.pdbx_seq_one_letter_code
_entity_poly.pdbx_strand_id
1 'polypeptide(L)'
;MQAPTSTQIAQPIIRLATPEDREAIYRLRHRIFANELGQHENNDTGQLSDSLDAVNTYIIITFKEKLIGCISITPPGDLGYSVDKYFSRADIDVPFDSGLFELRLLAVDEYWRISRLATGLMYAALRWLSVHGATHIVALGRVGRPSSLYEKLGLERTNKSVQSGMVTYELMTAGLGRLLNITASRTELVQYLECHFEWELPFEIHQPQACYHGGASITALGDTFEDLGSSKQIVTADVLDAWYPPAPGVLEAITSDLPRLLKTSPPTTCGGLLRQIASSRKIPYSGLVPGAGSSDLIFRAFTHLLPDEARVLILDPTYGEYAFATDQLKSCRVDRIQLSAKNDYAVDPSSLDPSILKSYDLVILVNPNSPTGQFLDTEHILDSIRATKGSTLFWVDETYIDYVGSSHSLERVAPSLDNLIVCKTMSKCYALSGARVGYLSTSAQRASQLKLVTPPWVVGHIGQIAGIQALKDPEYYERMYAQTAENRHELVVLIQSLPGVESVLEGVANFIVVHLEAAAPSAETVASRCRKEGVFLREFGNMTLHEETQALRIAVRSQEENLHVYEALRQAILEKIETCRT
;
A
#
# COMPACT_ATOMS: atom_id res chain seq x y z
N MET A 1 13.77 33.61 37.75
CA MET A 1 14.87 32.97 36.99
C MET A 1 14.33 32.66 35.61
N GLN A 2 14.78 33.41 34.60
CA GLN A 2 14.47 33.11 33.20
C GLN A 2 15.14 31.79 32.85
N ALA A 3 14.38 30.86 32.27
CA ALA A 3 14.93 29.66 31.66
C ALA A 3 15.93 30.09 30.57
N PRO A 4 17.10 29.44 30.45
CA PRO A 4 18.03 29.76 29.39
C PRO A 4 17.35 29.49 28.05
N THR A 5 17.33 30.52 27.20
CA THR A 5 17.01 30.42 25.77
C THR A 5 17.83 29.29 25.17
N SER A 6 17.14 28.29 24.61
CA SER A 6 17.76 27.25 23.80
C SER A 6 18.62 27.94 22.75
N THR A 7 19.93 27.74 22.82
CA THR A 7 20.83 28.09 21.73
C THR A 7 20.34 27.27 20.53
N GLN A 8 19.68 27.91 19.57
CA GLN A 8 19.35 27.27 18.30
C GLN A 8 20.69 26.83 17.69
N ILE A 9 21.00 25.54 17.82
CA ILE A 9 22.09 24.93 17.07
C ILE A 9 21.68 25.12 15.61
N ALA A 10 22.41 25.95 14.87
CA ALA A 10 22.15 26.16 13.46
C ALA A 10 22.07 24.80 12.77
N GLN A 11 20.94 24.50 12.13
CA GLN A 11 20.75 23.25 11.41
C GLN A 11 21.25 23.41 9.96
N PRO A 12 21.72 22.34 9.31
CA PRO A 12 21.96 22.38 7.88
C PRO A 12 20.64 22.57 7.12
N ILE A 13 20.68 23.38 6.06
CA ILE A 13 19.51 23.70 5.22
C ILE A 13 19.60 22.89 3.94
N ILE A 14 18.55 22.15 3.58
CA ILE A 14 18.40 21.45 2.31
C ILE A 14 17.45 22.24 1.41
N ARG A 15 17.92 22.61 0.22
CA ARG A 15 17.17 23.43 -0.73
C ARG A 15 17.50 23.14 -2.18
N LEU A 16 16.68 23.64 -3.10
CA LEU A 16 17.04 23.67 -4.52
C LEU A 16 18.19 24.66 -4.75
N ALA A 17 19.14 24.27 -5.60
CA ALA A 17 20.22 25.16 -6.02
C ALA A 17 19.68 26.26 -6.94
N THR A 18 20.20 27.46 -6.78
CA THR A 18 19.98 28.59 -7.68
C THR A 18 21.17 28.71 -8.65
N PRO A 19 21.08 29.55 -9.70
CA PRO A 19 22.21 29.83 -10.58
C PRO A 19 23.48 30.29 -9.85
N GLU A 20 23.33 31.00 -8.73
CA GLU A 20 24.45 31.50 -7.90
C GLU A 20 25.23 30.36 -7.22
N ASP A 21 24.59 29.22 -6.95
CA ASP A 21 25.24 28.07 -6.31
C ASP A 21 26.13 27.27 -7.27
N ARG A 22 25.99 27.47 -8.59
CA ARG A 22 26.63 26.64 -9.63
C ARG A 22 28.13 26.57 -9.51
N GLU A 23 28.78 27.72 -9.28
CA GLU A 23 30.23 27.75 -9.11
C GLU A 23 30.68 26.94 -7.89
N ALA A 24 29.97 27.06 -6.78
CA ALA A 24 30.27 26.30 -5.56
C ALA A 24 30.06 24.78 -5.77
N ILE A 25 29.01 24.39 -6.50
CA ILE A 25 28.76 23.01 -6.90
C ILE A 25 29.91 22.47 -7.76
N TYR A 26 30.36 23.22 -8.76
CA TYR A 26 31.45 22.77 -9.65
C TYR A 26 32.77 22.61 -8.91
N ARG A 27 33.07 23.49 -7.96
CA ARG A 27 34.24 23.35 -7.08
C ARG A 27 34.12 22.14 -6.16
N LEU A 28 32.94 21.89 -5.56
CA LEU A 28 32.72 20.70 -4.73
C LEU A 28 32.90 19.41 -5.57
N ARG A 29 32.30 19.38 -6.77
CA ARG A 29 32.44 18.26 -7.71
C ARG A 29 33.89 18.02 -8.08
N HIS A 30 34.65 19.07 -8.40
CA HIS A 30 36.07 18.97 -8.72
C HIS A 30 36.86 18.33 -7.57
N ARG A 31 36.70 18.85 -6.35
CA ARG A 31 37.38 18.27 -5.17
C ARG A 31 37.09 16.78 -4.98
N ILE A 32 35.85 16.35 -5.19
CA ILE A 32 35.46 14.95 -4.94
C ILE A 32 35.80 14.07 -6.14
N PHE A 33 35.27 14.38 -7.32
CA PHE A 33 35.36 13.50 -8.48
C PHE A 33 36.71 13.58 -9.20
N ALA A 34 37.43 14.70 -9.15
CA ALA A 34 38.80 14.77 -9.67
C ALA A 34 39.84 14.47 -8.58
N ASN A 35 39.94 15.31 -7.54
CA ASN A 35 41.06 15.22 -6.59
C ASN A 35 41.02 13.94 -5.74
N GLU A 36 39.86 13.60 -5.17
CA GLU A 36 39.74 12.48 -4.23
C GLU A 36 39.55 11.14 -4.94
N LEU A 37 38.60 11.09 -5.87
CA LEU A 37 38.19 9.84 -6.50
C LEU A 37 39.04 9.48 -7.72
N GLY A 38 39.69 10.46 -8.37
CA GLY A 38 40.40 10.25 -9.63
C GLY A 38 39.48 9.79 -10.77
N GLN A 39 38.19 10.15 -10.73
CA GLN A 39 37.25 9.88 -11.82
C GLN A 39 37.53 10.77 -13.03
N HIS A 40 37.93 12.03 -12.79
CA HIS A 40 38.28 13.03 -13.79
C HIS A 40 39.70 13.55 -13.57
N GLU A 41 40.32 14.08 -14.63
CA GLU A 41 41.60 14.77 -14.51
C GLU A 41 41.46 16.10 -13.76
N ASN A 42 42.53 16.49 -13.07
CA ASN A 42 42.62 17.80 -12.45
C ASN A 42 42.77 18.89 -13.53
N ASN A 43 42.21 20.07 -13.27
CA ASN A 43 42.25 21.20 -14.17
C ASN A 43 42.58 22.48 -13.40
N ASP A 44 43.07 23.49 -14.12
CA ASP A 44 43.56 24.73 -13.53
C ASP A 44 42.43 25.61 -12.97
N THR A 45 41.19 25.41 -13.42
CA THR A 45 40.03 26.17 -12.96
C THR A 45 39.49 25.66 -11.62
N GLY A 46 39.86 24.44 -11.21
CA GLY A 46 39.36 23.79 -10.01
C GLY A 46 37.84 23.54 -10.04
N GLN A 47 37.27 23.35 -11.23
CA GLN A 47 35.83 23.23 -11.45
C GLN A 47 35.50 22.04 -12.37
N LEU A 48 34.43 21.31 -12.05
CA LEU A 48 33.86 20.28 -12.93
C LEU A 48 32.42 20.61 -13.28
N SER A 49 32.18 20.79 -14.58
CA SER A 49 30.85 20.92 -15.19
C SER A 49 30.65 19.85 -16.26
N ASP A 50 29.39 19.58 -16.62
CA ASP A 50 29.03 18.74 -17.75
C ASP A 50 27.78 19.25 -18.50
N SER A 51 27.54 18.70 -19.69
CA SER A 51 26.46 19.17 -20.59
C SER A 51 25.06 19.03 -20.01
N LEU A 52 24.85 18.12 -19.05
CA LEU A 52 23.54 17.94 -18.41
C LEU A 52 23.29 18.96 -17.30
N ASP A 53 24.29 19.77 -16.90
CA ASP A 53 24.12 20.81 -15.87
C ASP A 53 23.01 21.82 -16.22
N ALA A 54 22.75 22.00 -17.53
CA ALA A 54 21.71 22.88 -18.06
C ALA A 54 20.27 22.37 -17.79
N VAL A 55 20.09 21.05 -17.65
CA VAL A 55 18.77 20.42 -17.42
C VAL A 55 18.65 19.77 -16.04
N ASN A 56 19.79 19.50 -15.39
CA ASN A 56 19.84 18.91 -14.08
C ASN A 56 19.24 19.84 -13.03
N THR A 57 18.35 19.28 -12.22
CA THR A 57 17.95 19.88 -10.95
C THR A 57 18.96 19.49 -9.88
N TYR A 58 19.47 20.47 -9.14
CA TYR A 58 20.39 20.23 -8.03
C TYR A 58 19.67 20.50 -6.72
N ILE A 59 19.79 19.54 -5.81
CA ILE A 59 19.44 19.72 -4.40
C ILE A 59 20.76 19.84 -3.66
N ILE A 60 20.89 20.90 -2.88
CA ILE A 60 22.10 21.19 -2.11
C ILE A 60 21.80 21.19 -0.63
N ILE A 61 22.87 20.99 0.14
CA ILE A 61 22.85 21.19 1.57
C ILE A 61 23.88 22.25 1.95
N THR A 62 23.44 23.24 2.71
CA THR A 62 24.26 24.34 3.19
C THR A 62 24.30 24.35 4.71
N PHE A 63 25.38 24.87 5.28
CA PHE A 63 25.49 25.11 6.71
C PHE A 63 26.21 26.44 6.93
N LYS A 64 25.55 27.39 7.60
CA LYS A 64 26.04 28.78 7.73
C LYS A 64 26.43 29.36 6.37
N GLU A 65 25.51 29.25 5.40
CA GLU A 65 25.64 29.73 4.01
C GLU A 65 26.72 29.04 3.15
N LYS A 66 27.51 28.13 3.72
CA LYS A 66 28.50 27.35 2.97
C LYS A 66 27.86 26.09 2.39
N LEU A 67 28.01 25.87 1.08
CA LEU A 67 27.66 24.61 0.42
C LEU A 67 28.58 23.48 0.92
N ILE A 68 27.97 22.42 1.47
CA ILE A 68 28.70 21.26 2.04
C ILE A 68 28.31 19.94 1.38
N GLY A 69 27.29 19.92 0.54
CA GLY A 69 26.92 18.75 -0.26
C GLY A 69 25.92 19.07 -1.36
N CYS A 70 25.81 18.16 -2.32
CA CYS A 70 24.81 18.22 -3.37
C CYS A 70 24.44 16.82 -3.88
N ILE A 71 23.28 16.73 -4.52
CA ILE A 71 22.86 15.65 -5.40
C ILE A 71 22.18 16.28 -6.61
N SER A 72 22.30 15.66 -7.78
CA SER A 72 21.62 16.14 -8.97
C SER A 72 20.69 15.08 -9.56
N ILE A 73 19.63 15.56 -10.16
CA ILE A 73 18.58 14.76 -10.77
C ILE A 73 18.50 15.17 -12.24
N THR A 74 18.70 14.22 -13.14
CA THR A 74 18.48 14.45 -14.58
C THR A 74 17.07 14.01 -14.93
N PRO A 75 16.20 14.94 -15.39
CA PRO A 75 14.85 14.60 -15.83
C PRO A 75 14.88 13.91 -17.21
N PRO A 76 13.78 13.23 -17.60
CA PRO A 76 13.63 12.74 -18.97
C PRO A 76 13.66 13.91 -19.97
N GLY A 77 14.35 13.74 -21.09
CA GLY A 77 14.45 14.76 -22.14
C GLY A 77 15.47 14.46 -23.24
N ASP A 78 15.60 15.41 -24.17
CA ASP A 78 16.35 15.23 -25.43
C ASP A 78 17.87 15.08 -25.24
N LEU A 79 18.42 15.57 -24.12
CA LEU A 79 19.85 15.46 -23.82
C LEU A 79 20.26 14.07 -23.32
N GLY A 80 19.29 13.16 -23.11
CA GLY A 80 19.53 11.82 -22.59
C GLY A 80 20.04 11.82 -21.16
N TYR A 81 20.61 10.67 -20.75
CA TYR A 81 21.13 10.45 -19.42
C TYR A 81 22.64 10.28 -19.43
N SER A 82 23.30 10.48 -18.30
CA SER A 82 24.74 10.30 -18.19
C SER A 82 25.16 8.83 -18.31
N VAL A 83 24.26 7.90 -17.98
CA VAL A 83 24.44 6.45 -18.20
C VAL A 83 24.52 6.06 -19.67
N ASP A 84 23.94 6.86 -20.59
CA ASP A 84 24.00 6.61 -22.05
C ASP A 84 25.47 6.65 -22.58
N LYS A 85 26.41 7.22 -21.81
CA LYS A 85 27.85 7.23 -22.14
C LYS A 85 28.51 5.86 -21.97
N TYR A 86 27.91 4.99 -21.17
CA TYR A 86 28.54 3.77 -20.66
C TYR A 86 27.76 2.50 -21.02
N PHE A 87 26.44 2.59 -21.12
CA PHE A 87 25.56 1.46 -21.34
C PHE A 87 24.60 1.74 -22.50
N SER A 88 24.29 0.72 -23.29
CA SER A 88 23.18 0.81 -24.25
C SER A 88 21.86 0.88 -23.48
N ARG A 89 20.84 1.57 -24.00
CA ARG A 89 19.52 1.57 -23.35
C ARG A 89 18.91 0.18 -23.27
N ALA A 90 19.21 -0.68 -24.25
CA ALA A 90 18.83 -2.09 -24.21
C ALA A 90 19.46 -2.88 -23.05
N ASP A 91 20.51 -2.31 -22.42
CA ASP A 91 21.18 -2.92 -21.28
C ASP A 91 20.59 -2.52 -19.92
N ILE A 92 19.66 -1.56 -19.88
CA ILE A 92 19.12 -1.03 -18.64
C ILE A 92 17.67 -1.49 -18.52
N ASP A 93 17.40 -2.36 -17.56
CA ASP A 93 16.11 -3.03 -17.38
C ASP A 93 15.07 -2.14 -16.68
N VAL A 94 14.87 -0.94 -17.24
CA VAL A 94 13.79 0.00 -16.86
C VAL A 94 13.26 0.69 -18.13
N PRO A 95 11.97 1.08 -18.15
CA PRO A 95 11.42 1.84 -19.27
C PRO A 95 12.10 3.22 -19.41
N PHE A 96 12.53 3.58 -20.62
CA PHE A 96 12.99 4.95 -20.95
C PHE A 96 11.81 5.83 -21.37
N ASP A 97 10.89 6.05 -20.43
CA ASP A 97 9.69 6.88 -20.64
C ASP A 97 9.78 8.20 -19.87
N SER A 98 8.68 8.97 -19.87
CA SER A 98 8.57 10.23 -19.14
C SER A 98 8.62 10.08 -17.61
N GLY A 99 8.68 8.85 -17.08
CA GLY A 99 8.78 8.55 -15.67
C GLY A 99 10.18 8.13 -15.22
N LEU A 100 11.16 7.99 -16.13
CA LEU A 100 12.54 7.65 -15.77
C LEU A 100 13.37 8.90 -15.44
N PHE A 101 13.98 8.90 -14.25
CA PHE A 101 14.90 9.95 -13.81
C PHE A 101 16.25 9.36 -13.42
N GLU A 102 17.33 10.10 -13.63
CA GLU A 102 18.67 9.68 -13.18
C GLU A 102 19.07 10.43 -11.91
N LEU A 103 19.43 9.67 -10.86
CA LEU A 103 20.10 10.20 -9.68
C LEU A 103 21.62 10.14 -9.89
N ARG A 104 22.27 11.31 -9.85
CA ARG A 104 23.71 11.41 -10.08
C ARG A 104 24.39 12.45 -9.20
N LEU A 105 25.72 12.38 -9.19
CA LEU A 105 26.60 13.36 -8.55
C LEU A 105 26.31 13.61 -7.06
N LEU A 106 25.90 12.58 -6.31
CA LEU A 106 25.81 12.67 -4.86
C LEU A 106 27.21 12.91 -4.27
N ALA A 107 27.40 14.08 -3.67
CA ALA A 107 28.67 14.59 -3.20
C ALA A 107 28.47 15.24 -1.84
N VAL A 108 29.26 14.84 -0.85
CA VAL A 108 29.34 15.49 0.46
C VAL A 108 30.81 15.77 0.76
N ASP A 109 31.09 16.98 1.22
CA ASP A 109 32.43 17.41 1.61
C ASP A 109 33.00 16.48 2.69
N GLU A 110 34.28 16.12 2.58
CA GLU A 110 34.92 15.04 3.37
C GLU A 110 34.70 15.19 4.87
N TYR A 111 34.81 16.43 5.38
CA TYR A 111 34.67 16.76 6.79
C TYR A 111 33.29 16.39 7.36
N TRP A 112 32.25 16.34 6.51
CA TRP A 112 30.87 16.17 6.91
C TRP A 112 30.33 14.74 6.73
N ARG A 113 31.14 13.83 6.18
CA ARG A 113 30.71 12.45 5.84
C ARG A 113 30.42 11.54 7.03
N ILE A 114 30.85 11.93 8.24
CA ILE A 114 30.51 11.24 9.49
C ILE A 114 29.06 11.50 9.94
N SER A 115 28.36 12.43 9.29
CA SER A 115 26.96 12.76 9.57
C SER A 115 26.01 12.22 8.50
N ARG A 116 24.70 12.34 8.73
CA ARG A 116 23.66 11.78 7.85
C ARG A 116 23.32 12.68 6.65
N LEU A 117 24.20 13.61 6.23
CA LEU A 117 23.89 14.56 5.14
C LEU A 117 23.58 13.88 3.81
N ALA A 118 24.35 12.85 3.46
CA ALA A 118 24.12 12.10 2.22
C ALA A 118 22.74 11.44 2.22
N THR A 119 22.31 10.91 3.37
CA THR A 119 20.97 10.36 3.56
C THR A 119 19.90 11.45 3.47
N GLY A 120 20.13 12.63 4.04
CA GLY A 120 19.23 13.79 3.92
C GLY A 120 19.05 14.26 2.48
N LEU A 121 20.15 14.42 1.73
CA LEU A 121 20.12 14.76 0.30
C LEU A 121 19.37 13.71 -0.52
N MET A 122 19.60 12.43 -0.21
CA MET A 122 18.90 11.35 -0.89
C MET A 122 17.40 11.34 -0.57
N TYR A 123 17.03 11.55 0.70
CA TYR A 123 15.62 11.68 1.09
C TYR A 123 14.96 12.85 0.34
N ALA A 124 15.63 14.01 0.29
CA ALA A 124 15.19 15.16 -0.48
C ALA A 124 14.97 14.84 -1.97
N ALA A 125 15.90 14.09 -2.58
CA ALA A 125 15.81 13.69 -3.97
C ALA A 125 14.65 12.72 -4.23
N LEU A 126 14.44 11.74 -3.37
CA LEU A 126 13.29 10.83 -3.47
C LEU A 126 11.96 11.57 -3.34
N ARG A 127 11.88 12.54 -2.42
CA ARG A 127 10.70 13.41 -2.27
C ARG A 127 10.47 14.28 -3.50
N TRP A 128 11.53 14.87 -4.03
CA TRP A 128 11.47 15.66 -5.25
C TRP A 128 10.95 14.82 -6.42
N LEU A 129 11.51 13.61 -6.62
CA LEU A 129 11.10 12.68 -7.67
C LEU A 129 9.62 12.30 -7.58
N SER A 130 9.12 12.07 -6.36
CA SER A 130 7.70 11.75 -6.11
C SER A 130 6.77 12.86 -6.59
N VAL A 131 7.09 14.11 -6.25
CA VAL A 131 6.29 15.28 -6.64
C VAL A 131 6.36 15.54 -8.16
N HIS A 132 7.40 15.05 -8.84
CA HIS A 132 7.62 15.27 -10.28
C HIS A 132 7.26 14.05 -11.13
N GLY A 133 6.49 13.11 -10.59
CA GLY A 133 5.89 12.01 -11.35
C GLY A 133 6.88 10.93 -11.81
N ALA A 134 8.03 10.81 -11.16
CA ALA A 134 8.97 9.73 -11.46
C ALA A 134 8.37 8.37 -11.07
N THR A 135 8.52 7.38 -11.93
CA THR A 135 8.12 5.98 -11.70
C THR A 135 9.33 5.10 -11.47
N HIS A 136 10.45 5.40 -12.14
CA HIS A 136 11.68 4.63 -12.06
C HIS A 136 12.90 5.55 -11.92
N ILE A 137 13.95 5.01 -11.30
CA ILE A 137 15.22 5.69 -11.12
C ILE A 137 16.33 4.84 -11.70
N VAL A 138 17.29 5.49 -12.36
CA VAL A 138 18.60 4.93 -12.69
C VAL A 138 19.70 5.70 -11.96
N ALA A 139 20.75 5.01 -11.52
CA ALA A 139 21.91 5.61 -10.87
C ALA A 139 23.18 4.81 -11.12
N LEU A 140 24.34 5.42 -10.86
CA LEU A 140 25.64 4.73 -10.87
C LEU A 140 26.21 4.68 -9.45
N GLY A 141 26.23 3.48 -8.87
CA GLY A 141 26.76 3.21 -7.53
C GLY A 141 28.22 2.79 -7.58
N ARG A 142 29.08 3.36 -6.75
CA ARG A 142 30.50 2.97 -6.67
C ARG A 142 30.65 1.52 -6.18
N VAL A 143 31.55 0.77 -6.82
CA VAL A 143 31.93 -0.61 -6.44
C VAL A 143 33.02 -0.58 -5.35
N GLY A 144 33.03 -1.58 -4.46
CA GLY A 144 34.09 -1.75 -3.45
C GLY A 144 33.85 -1.04 -2.11
N ARG A 145 32.64 -0.48 -1.87
CA ARG A 145 32.18 -0.09 -0.53
C ARG A 145 31.10 -1.07 -0.07
N PRO A 146 31.29 -1.79 1.06
CA PRO A 146 30.24 -2.62 1.61
C PRO A 146 29.00 -1.77 1.95
N SER A 147 27.84 -2.16 1.42
CA SER A 147 26.52 -1.56 1.69
C SER A 147 26.44 -0.05 1.38
N SER A 148 26.44 0.29 0.11
CA SER A 148 26.26 1.68 -0.36
C SER A 148 24.92 2.26 0.12
N LEU A 149 24.85 3.59 0.28
CA LEU A 149 23.61 4.29 0.65
C LEU A 149 22.44 3.94 -0.29
N TYR A 150 22.74 3.77 -1.58
CA TYR A 150 21.78 3.39 -2.62
C TYR A 150 21.15 2.01 -2.35
N GLU A 151 21.96 0.99 -2.08
CA GLU A 151 21.48 -0.36 -1.71
C GLU A 151 20.66 -0.34 -0.43
N LYS A 152 21.11 0.42 0.58
CA LYS A 152 20.36 0.58 1.83
C LYS A 152 18.99 1.21 1.61
N LEU A 153 18.78 1.98 0.55
CA LEU A 153 17.49 2.59 0.25
C LEU A 153 16.64 1.77 -0.71
N GLY A 154 17.18 0.67 -1.25
CA GLY A 154 16.44 -0.27 -2.09
C GLY A 154 16.81 -0.24 -3.57
N LEU A 155 17.82 0.55 -3.98
CA LEU A 155 18.33 0.46 -5.35
C LEU A 155 19.06 -0.85 -5.57
N GLU A 156 18.78 -1.49 -6.70
CA GLU A 156 19.31 -2.79 -7.06
C GLU A 156 20.49 -2.65 -8.00
N ARG A 157 21.49 -3.50 -7.81
CA ARG A 157 22.64 -3.62 -8.70
C ARG A 157 22.30 -4.50 -9.88
N THR A 158 22.62 -4.05 -11.09
CA THR A 158 22.33 -4.79 -12.35
C THR A 158 23.47 -5.73 -12.77
N ASN A 159 24.53 -5.87 -11.97
CA ASN A 159 25.79 -6.57 -12.31
C ASN A 159 26.56 -5.98 -13.51
N LYS A 160 26.08 -4.86 -14.08
CA LYS A 160 26.75 -4.15 -15.17
C LYS A 160 27.61 -3.02 -14.60
N SER A 161 28.91 -3.11 -14.83
CA SER A 161 29.88 -2.14 -14.30
C SER A 161 30.65 -1.42 -15.39
N VAL A 162 31.14 -0.23 -15.07
CA VAL A 162 31.96 0.60 -15.94
C VAL A 162 33.06 1.26 -15.14
N GLN A 163 34.22 1.42 -15.76
CA GLN A 163 35.34 2.15 -15.20
C GLN A 163 35.37 3.58 -15.75
N SER A 164 35.42 4.57 -14.85
CA SER A 164 35.62 5.99 -15.18
C SER A 164 36.81 6.49 -14.37
N GLY A 165 37.94 6.72 -15.05
CA GLY A 165 39.21 7.02 -14.40
C GLY A 165 39.65 5.90 -13.45
N MET A 166 39.89 6.25 -12.19
CA MET A 166 40.31 5.32 -11.13
C MET A 166 39.14 4.64 -10.39
N VAL A 167 37.89 4.91 -10.78
CA VAL A 167 36.70 4.43 -10.08
C VAL A 167 35.90 3.47 -10.95
N THR A 168 35.43 2.39 -10.34
CA THR A 168 34.45 1.49 -10.94
C THR A 168 33.06 1.81 -10.38
N TYR A 169 32.11 2.01 -11.29
CA TYR A 169 30.70 2.19 -11.00
C TYR A 169 29.93 0.97 -11.48
N GLU A 170 28.79 0.73 -10.85
CA GLU A 170 27.83 -0.27 -11.26
C GLU A 170 26.48 0.41 -11.46
N LEU A 171 25.81 0.01 -12.54
CA LEU A 171 24.49 0.47 -12.89
C LEU A 171 23.49 -0.06 -11.86
N MET A 172 22.69 0.86 -11.34
CA MET A 172 21.64 0.59 -10.37
C MET A 172 20.29 1.12 -10.84
N THR A 173 19.22 0.39 -10.53
CA THR A 173 17.84 0.76 -10.90
C THR A 173 16.89 0.53 -9.72
N ALA A 174 15.73 1.21 -9.73
CA ALA A 174 14.63 0.95 -8.79
C ALA A 174 13.32 1.61 -9.25
N GLY A 175 12.19 1.02 -8.86
CA GLY A 175 10.88 1.68 -8.90
C GLY A 175 10.72 2.66 -7.73
N LEU A 176 10.24 3.87 -7.99
CA LEU A 176 10.13 4.92 -6.97
C LEU A 176 9.14 4.53 -5.87
N GLY A 177 8.01 3.89 -6.21
CA GLY A 177 7.02 3.45 -5.23
C GLY A 177 7.63 2.53 -4.16
N ARG A 178 8.48 1.58 -4.59
CA ARG A 178 9.24 0.71 -3.68
C ARG A 178 10.19 1.49 -2.79
N LEU A 179 10.97 2.42 -3.33
CA LEU A 179 11.90 3.24 -2.54
C LEU A 179 11.17 4.10 -1.49
N LEU A 180 10.03 4.68 -1.85
CA LEU A 180 9.20 5.45 -0.92
C LEU A 180 8.62 4.55 0.17
N ASN A 181 8.18 3.33 -0.15
CA ASN A 181 7.70 2.36 0.84
C ASN A 181 8.82 1.93 1.82
N ILE A 182 10.01 1.58 1.32
CA ILE A 182 11.18 1.22 2.15
C ILE A 182 11.61 2.41 3.03
N THR A 183 11.53 3.62 2.49
CA THR A 183 11.85 4.84 3.24
C THR A 183 10.81 5.09 4.33
N ALA A 184 9.52 4.97 4.00
CA ALA A 184 8.40 5.16 4.93
C ALA A 184 8.41 4.11 6.05
N SER A 185 8.84 2.87 5.79
CA SER A 185 8.95 1.83 6.81
C SER A 185 10.07 2.07 7.83
N ARG A 186 10.89 3.13 7.65
CA ARG A 186 11.99 3.51 8.56
C ARG A 186 11.64 4.77 9.34
N THR A 187 10.54 4.71 10.08
CA THR A 187 9.95 5.85 10.78
C THR A 187 10.97 6.62 11.63
N GLU A 188 11.82 5.94 12.41
CA GLU A 188 12.85 6.59 13.22
C GLU A 188 13.89 7.37 12.39
N LEU A 189 14.30 6.82 11.25
CA LEU A 189 15.25 7.49 10.35
C LEU A 189 14.57 8.70 9.73
N VAL A 190 13.35 8.55 9.21
CA VAL A 190 12.62 9.65 8.58
C VAL A 190 12.39 10.78 9.57
N GLN A 191 11.90 10.47 10.77
CA GLN A 191 11.70 11.45 11.83
C GLN A 191 13.01 12.13 12.23
N TYR A 192 14.12 11.37 12.32
CA TYR A 192 15.44 11.95 12.54
C TYR A 192 15.79 12.96 11.44
N LEU A 193 15.67 12.59 10.16
CA LEU A 193 16.01 13.49 9.05
C LEU A 193 15.12 14.74 9.08
N GLU A 194 13.81 14.56 9.26
CA GLU A 194 12.84 15.65 9.29
C GLU A 194 13.11 16.65 10.42
N CYS A 195 13.57 16.19 11.59
CA CYS A 195 13.88 17.07 12.73
C CYS A 195 15.28 17.71 12.72
N HIS A 196 16.23 17.16 11.94
CA HIS A 196 17.64 17.58 11.99
C HIS A 196 18.08 18.42 10.78
N PHE A 197 17.20 18.61 9.79
CA PHE A 197 17.40 19.49 8.66
C PHE A 197 16.34 20.57 8.63
N GLU A 198 16.75 21.77 8.21
CA GLU A 198 15.82 22.79 7.75
C GLU A 198 15.53 22.55 6.26
N TRP A 199 14.27 22.55 5.88
CA TRP A 199 13.82 22.16 4.54
C TRP A 199 13.25 23.38 3.80
N GLU A 200 13.99 23.88 2.82
CA GLU A 200 13.55 24.97 1.93
C GLU A 200 13.32 24.42 0.52
N LEU A 201 12.37 23.49 0.41
CA LEU A 201 11.93 22.91 -0.85
C LEU A 201 10.52 23.39 -1.19
N PRO A 202 10.15 23.54 -2.48
CA PRO A 202 8.86 24.08 -2.90
C PRO A 202 7.69 23.07 -2.74
N PHE A 203 7.84 22.09 -1.84
CA PHE A 203 6.87 21.05 -1.54
C PHE A 203 7.04 20.58 -0.10
N GLU A 204 5.98 20.01 0.47
CA GLU A 204 6.04 19.47 1.83
C GLU A 204 6.95 18.22 1.87
N ILE A 205 7.93 18.26 2.77
CA ILE A 205 8.81 17.12 3.05
C ILE A 205 8.09 16.03 3.81
N HIS A 206 7.11 16.40 4.65
CA HIS A 206 6.21 15.48 5.28
C HIS A 206 4.93 15.44 4.45
N GLN A 207 4.63 14.31 3.80
CA GLN A 207 3.26 14.08 3.35
C GLN A 207 2.68 13.14 4.41
N PRO A 208 1.76 13.60 5.27
CA PRO A 208 1.10 12.69 6.17
C PRO A 208 0.41 11.64 5.29
N GLN A 209 0.65 10.37 5.58
CA GLN A 209 0.04 9.26 4.84
C GLN A 209 -1.46 9.24 5.15
N ALA A 210 -2.23 10.11 4.49
CA ALA A 210 -3.63 10.39 4.84
C ALA A 210 -4.56 9.20 4.52
N CYS A 211 -4.11 8.25 3.69
CA CYS A 211 -4.82 7.03 3.34
C CYS A 211 -3.81 5.90 3.10
N TYR A 212 -3.83 4.86 3.93
CA TYR A 212 -2.91 3.73 3.81
C TYR A 212 -3.32 2.73 2.71
N HIS A 213 -4.60 2.67 2.33
CA HIS A 213 -5.09 1.68 1.35
C HIS A 213 -6.17 2.25 0.42
N GLY A 214 -6.20 1.73 -0.81
CA GLY A 214 -7.21 2.06 -1.83
C GLY A 214 -6.96 3.39 -2.56
N GLY A 215 -7.88 3.76 -3.46
CA GLY A 215 -7.97 5.10 -4.04
C GLY A 215 -7.46 5.26 -5.48
N ALA A 216 -6.66 4.35 -6.03
CA ALA A 216 -6.05 4.52 -7.36
C ALA A 216 -7.09 4.70 -8.49
N SER A 217 -8.15 3.88 -8.50
CA SER A 217 -9.27 4.05 -9.43
C SER A 217 -10.06 5.34 -9.20
N ILE A 218 -10.23 5.78 -7.96
CA ILE A 218 -10.91 7.05 -7.63
C ILE A 218 -10.05 8.24 -8.07
N THR A 219 -8.73 8.20 -7.87
CA THR A 219 -7.79 9.22 -8.36
C THR A 219 -7.89 9.38 -9.87
N ALA A 220 -8.06 8.28 -10.61
CA ALA A 220 -8.22 8.34 -12.07
C ALA A 220 -9.63 8.81 -12.51
N LEU A 221 -10.68 8.47 -11.77
CA LEU A 221 -12.04 8.97 -12.01
C LEU A 221 -12.22 10.46 -11.67
N GLY A 222 -11.35 10.99 -10.81
CA GLY A 222 -11.52 12.30 -10.19
C GLY A 222 -12.42 12.22 -8.96
N ASP A 223 -11.97 12.80 -7.86
CA ASP A 223 -12.71 12.90 -6.59
C ASP A 223 -13.61 14.14 -6.52
N THR A 224 -13.67 14.92 -7.60
CA THR A 224 -14.55 16.10 -7.74
C THR A 224 -15.99 15.73 -8.12
N PHE A 225 -16.22 14.49 -8.57
CA PHE A 225 -17.52 13.96 -8.98
C PHE A 225 -18.23 14.78 -10.08
N GLU A 226 -17.50 15.57 -10.86
CA GLU A 226 -18.05 16.46 -11.90
C GLU A 226 -18.57 15.69 -13.11
N ASP A 227 -17.97 14.54 -13.44
CA ASP A 227 -18.44 13.60 -14.46
C ASP A 227 -18.66 12.21 -13.88
N LEU A 228 -19.85 11.98 -13.32
CA LEU A 228 -20.28 10.65 -12.85
C LEU A 228 -20.40 9.62 -13.99
N GLY A 229 -20.41 10.04 -15.26
CA GLY A 229 -20.52 9.18 -16.44
C GLY A 229 -19.22 8.47 -16.82
N SER A 230 -18.07 9.05 -16.50
CA SER A 230 -16.73 8.46 -16.70
C SER A 230 -16.55 7.10 -16.01
N SER A 231 -17.29 6.85 -14.91
CA SER A 231 -17.32 5.57 -14.19
C SER A 231 -17.77 4.37 -15.04
N LYS A 232 -18.50 4.61 -16.14
CA LYS A 232 -18.96 3.56 -17.05
C LYS A 232 -17.92 3.14 -18.08
N GLN A 233 -16.81 3.86 -18.17
CA GLN A 233 -15.76 3.61 -19.17
C GLN A 233 -14.55 2.86 -18.59
N ILE A 234 -14.51 2.63 -17.28
CA ILE A 234 -13.40 1.95 -16.62
C ILE A 234 -13.87 0.68 -15.90
N VAL A 235 -12.97 -0.28 -15.77
CA VAL A 235 -13.18 -1.49 -14.96
C VAL A 235 -12.33 -1.39 -13.69
N THR A 236 -12.99 -1.26 -12.54
CA THR A 236 -12.35 -1.14 -11.23
C THR A 236 -12.13 -2.51 -10.60
N ALA A 237 -11.10 -3.22 -11.05
CA ALA A 237 -10.71 -4.53 -10.51
C ALA A 237 -9.61 -4.45 -9.41
N ASP A 238 -9.18 -3.24 -9.04
CA ASP A 238 -8.22 -2.96 -7.98
C ASP A 238 -8.90 -2.93 -6.59
N VAL A 239 -10.14 -2.45 -6.56
CA VAL A 239 -11.02 -2.42 -5.40
C VAL A 239 -11.94 -3.64 -5.41
N LEU A 240 -12.07 -4.28 -4.26
CA LEU A 240 -12.83 -5.53 -4.11
C LEU A 240 -14.34 -5.33 -4.04
N ASP A 241 -14.92 -4.35 -4.71
CA ASP A 241 -16.36 -4.09 -4.65
C ASP A 241 -17.14 -5.18 -5.38
N ALA A 242 -18.37 -5.44 -4.94
CA ALA A 242 -19.27 -6.35 -5.63
C ALA A 242 -19.51 -5.86 -7.06
N TRP A 243 -19.63 -6.79 -8.00
CA TRP A 243 -19.95 -6.50 -9.40
C TRP A 243 -21.45 -6.38 -9.66
N TYR A 244 -22.26 -6.89 -8.72
CA TYR A 244 -23.71 -6.83 -8.73
C TYR A 244 -24.22 -5.67 -7.85
N PRO A 245 -25.43 -5.14 -8.12
CA PRO A 245 -26.06 -4.13 -7.26
C PRO A 245 -26.50 -4.73 -5.91
N PRO A 246 -26.81 -3.90 -4.90
CA PRO A 246 -27.50 -4.42 -3.72
C PRO A 246 -28.89 -4.97 -4.07
N ALA A 247 -29.47 -5.78 -3.18
CA ALA A 247 -30.77 -6.39 -3.39
C ALA A 247 -31.85 -5.35 -3.78
N PRO A 248 -32.82 -5.66 -4.66
CA PRO A 248 -33.78 -4.69 -5.16
C PRO A 248 -34.52 -3.90 -4.06
N GLY A 249 -34.86 -4.54 -2.94
CA GLY A 249 -35.50 -3.88 -1.81
C GLY A 249 -34.65 -2.81 -1.12
N VAL A 250 -33.32 -2.85 -1.27
CA VAL A 250 -32.42 -1.77 -0.84
C VAL A 250 -32.63 -0.53 -1.70
N LEU A 251 -32.59 -0.69 -3.03
CA LEU A 251 -32.76 0.41 -3.98
C LEU A 251 -34.16 1.02 -3.87
N GLU A 252 -35.19 0.17 -3.75
CA GLU A 252 -36.58 0.62 -3.56
C GLU A 252 -36.72 1.45 -2.27
N ALA A 253 -36.21 0.96 -1.14
CA ALA A 253 -36.33 1.67 0.13
C ALA A 253 -35.58 3.02 0.10
N ILE A 254 -34.40 3.09 -0.50
CA ILE A 254 -33.63 4.34 -0.62
C ILE A 254 -34.37 5.32 -1.54
N THR A 255 -34.77 4.88 -2.73
CA THR A 255 -35.37 5.76 -3.75
C THR A 255 -36.75 6.27 -3.34
N SER A 256 -37.54 5.47 -2.65
CA SER A 256 -38.88 5.84 -2.17
C SER A 256 -38.89 7.02 -1.20
N ASP A 257 -37.77 7.32 -0.53
CA ASP A 257 -37.73 8.26 0.59
C ASP A 257 -36.41 9.07 0.65
N LEU A 258 -35.69 9.13 -0.46
CA LEU A 258 -34.38 9.77 -0.57
C LEU A 258 -34.36 11.20 -0.01
N PRO A 259 -35.34 12.09 -0.30
CA PRO A 259 -35.34 13.44 0.26
C PRO A 259 -35.36 13.47 1.80
N ARG A 260 -36.10 12.56 2.44
CA ARG A 260 -36.14 12.48 3.91
C ARG A 260 -34.85 11.89 4.46
N LEU A 261 -34.30 10.85 3.82
CA LEU A 261 -33.06 10.19 4.25
C LEU A 261 -31.88 11.17 4.24
N LEU A 262 -31.83 12.10 3.28
CA LEU A 262 -30.82 13.15 3.21
C LEU A 262 -31.06 14.28 4.22
N LYS A 263 -32.33 14.64 4.47
CA LYS A 263 -32.70 15.75 5.35
C LYS A 263 -32.59 15.41 6.84
N THR A 264 -32.76 14.14 7.23
CA THR A 264 -32.96 13.75 8.63
C THR A 264 -31.77 13.01 9.21
N SER A 265 -31.34 13.40 10.42
CA SER A 265 -30.30 12.70 11.17
C SER A 265 -30.67 11.22 11.38
N PRO A 266 -29.70 10.29 11.27
CA PRO A 266 -29.98 8.88 11.50
C PRO A 266 -30.28 8.58 12.97
N PRO A 267 -30.87 7.41 13.28
CA PRO A 267 -30.90 6.91 14.66
C PRO A 267 -29.48 6.78 15.24
N THR A 268 -29.22 7.45 16.36
CA THR A 268 -27.88 7.61 16.96
C THR A 268 -27.18 6.29 17.28
N THR A 269 -27.92 5.29 17.75
CA THR A 269 -27.40 4.00 18.23
C THR A 269 -27.40 2.89 17.18
N CYS A 270 -27.86 3.17 15.96
CA CYS A 270 -28.11 2.16 14.93
C CYS A 270 -29.06 1.02 15.38
N GLY A 271 -29.88 1.24 16.42
CA GLY A 271 -30.62 0.16 17.08
C GLY A 271 -31.57 -0.64 16.17
N GLY A 272 -32.15 0.00 15.14
CA GLY A 272 -32.94 -0.70 14.12
C GLY A 272 -32.11 -1.68 13.29
N LEU A 273 -30.96 -1.21 12.80
CA LEU A 273 -29.99 -2.02 12.06
C LEU A 273 -29.48 -3.19 12.92
N LEU A 274 -29.06 -2.93 14.16
CA LEU A 274 -28.56 -3.97 15.05
C LEU A 274 -29.61 -5.02 15.40
N ARG A 275 -30.89 -4.65 15.54
CA ARG A 275 -31.98 -5.61 15.73
C ARG A 275 -32.18 -6.49 14.49
N GLN A 276 -32.09 -5.91 13.29
CA GLN A 276 -32.16 -6.69 12.06
C GLN A 276 -30.98 -7.66 11.95
N ILE A 277 -29.74 -7.23 12.25
CA ILE A 277 -28.56 -8.09 12.29
C ILE A 277 -28.76 -9.22 13.29
N ALA A 278 -29.16 -8.91 14.52
CA ALA A 278 -29.42 -9.89 15.57
C ALA A 278 -30.44 -10.96 15.13
N SER A 279 -31.54 -10.53 14.50
CA SER A 279 -32.59 -11.42 13.99
C SER A 279 -32.09 -12.30 12.83
N SER A 280 -31.55 -11.69 11.77
CA SER A 280 -31.11 -12.41 10.56
C SER A 280 -29.95 -13.36 10.85
N ARG A 281 -28.98 -12.96 11.69
CA ARG A 281 -27.80 -13.78 12.01
C ARG A 281 -28.00 -14.72 13.19
N LYS A 282 -29.11 -14.57 13.94
CA LYS A 282 -29.45 -15.31 15.17
C LYS A 282 -28.39 -15.12 16.26
N ILE A 283 -28.01 -13.87 16.51
CA ILE A 283 -27.00 -13.50 17.52
C ILE A 283 -27.56 -12.48 18.52
N PRO A 284 -27.10 -12.46 19.78
CA PRO A 284 -27.62 -11.55 20.78
C PRO A 284 -27.33 -10.08 20.45
N TYR A 285 -28.37 -9.24 20.49
CA TYR A 285 -28.26 -7.79 20.31
C TYR A 285 -27.23 -7.13 21.26
N SER A 286 -27.11 -7.65 22.48
CA SER A 286 -26.18 -7.12 23.49
C SER A 286 -24.72 -7.17 23.04
N GLY A 287 -24.34 -8.19 22.26
CA GLY A 287 -22.99 -8.41 21.75
C GLY A 287 -22.62 -7.67 20.47
N LEU A 288 -23.55 -6.88 19.91
CA LEU A 288 -23.34 -6.19 18.63
C LEU A 288 -22.84 -4.76 18.79
N VAL A 289 -21.86 -4.34 17.99
CA VAL A 289 -21.38 -2.94 17.92
C VAL A 289 -21.43 -2.46 16.46
N PRO A 290 -22.09 -1.33 16.13
CA PRO A 290 -22.15 -0.83 14.76
C PRO A 290 -20.87 -0.07 14.40
N GLY A 291 -20.57 0.03 13.10
CA GLY A 291 -19.49 0.86 12.59
C GLY A 291 -19.60 1.26 11.13
N ALA A 292 -18.83 2.28 10.74
CA ALA A 292 -18.81 2.87 9.40
C ALA A 292 -18.00 2.03 8.39
N GLY A 293 -18.34 0.74 8.28
CA GLY A 293 -17.50 -0.29 7.67
C GLY A 293 -16.45 -0.83 8.64
N SER A 294 -15.64 -1.80 8.18
CA SER A 294 -14.59 -2.42 8.99
C SER A 294 -13.51 -1.42 9.42
N SER A 295 -13.14 -0.46 8.58
CA SER A 295 -12.11 0.53 8.89
C SER A 295 -12.39 1.33 10.17
N ASP A 296 -13.61 1.87 10.34
CA ASP A 296 -14.00 2.53 11.61
C ASP A 296 -13.84 1.57 12.78
N LEU A 297 -14.30 0.32 12.63
CA LEU A 297 -14.25 -0.67 13.70
C LEU A 297 -12.81 -1.01 14.09
N ILE A 298 -11.92 -1.19 13.12
CA ILE A 298 -10.49 -1.50 13.33
C ILE A 298 -9.85 -0.36 14.11
N PHE A 299 -9.90 0.86 13.56
CA PHE A 299 -9.28 2.03 14.17
C PHE A 299 -9.84 2.29 15.56
N ARG A 300 -11.16 2.34 15.69
CA ARG A 300 -11.81 2.65 16.98
C ARG A 300 -11.58 1.58 18.02
N ALA A 301 -11.67 0.29 17.66
CA ALA A 301 -11.45 -0.78 18.61
C ALA A 301 -9.99 -0.84 19.03
N PHE A 302 -9.03 -0.75 18.11
CA PHE A 302 -7.61 -0.88 18.43
C PHE A 302 -7.09 0.30 19.23
N THR A 303 -7.52 1.54 18.89
CA THR A 303 -7.17 2.71 19.69
C THR A 303 -7.70 2.65 21.12
N HIS A 304 -8.84 1.98 21.34
CA HIS A 304 -9.43 1.86 22.67
C HIS A 304 -8.94 0.65 23.48
N LEU A 305 -8.77 -0.51 22.83
CA LEU A 305 -8.51 -1.78 23.49
C LEU A 305 -7.03 -2.11 23.65
N LEU A 306 -6.16 -1.62 22.75
CA LEU A 306 -4.75 -1.98 22.77
C LEU A 306 -3.93 -0.98 23.60
N PRO A 307 -3.13 -1.47 24.58
CA PRO A 307 -2.09 -0.64 25.18
C PRO A 307 -1.00 -0.32 24.15
N ASP A 308 -0.20 0.70 24.44
CA ASP A 308 1.02 0.97 23.69
C ASP A 308 1.99 -0.22 23.84
N GLU A 309 2.79 -0.50 22.81
CA GLU A 309 3.74 -1.64 22.77
C GLU A 309 3.09 -3.04 22.88
N ALA A 310 1.76 -3.15 22.75
CA ALA A 310 1.07 -4.45 22.71
C ALA A 310 1.72 -5.38 21.69
N ARG A 311 1.86 -6.66 22.03
CA ARG A 311 2.41 -7.66 21.12
C ARG A 311 1.29 -8.25 20.27
N VAL A 312 1.40 -8.09 18.95
CA VAL A 312 0.36 -8.46 18.00
C VAL A 312 0.88 -9.51 17.04
N LEU A 313 0.09 -10.54 16.76
CA LEU A 313 0.36 -11.52 15.71
C LEU A 313 -0.60 -11.34 14.54
N ILE A 314 -0.07 -11.22 13.33
CA ILE A 314 -0.84 -11.16 12.08
C ILE A 314 -0.34 -12.18 11.05
N LEU A 315 -1.12 -12.41 10.00
CA LEU A 315 -0.67 -13.15 8.82
C LEU A 315 0.14 -12.25 7.87
N ASP A 316 1.04 -12.82 7.09
CA ASP A 316 1.77 -12.12 6.02
C ASP A 316 1.86 -13.00 4.78
N PRO A 317 1.26 -12.60 3.63
CA PRO A 317 0.47 -11.40 3.41
C PRO A 317 -0.89 -11.39 4.13
N THR A 318 -1.39 -10.20 4.43
CA THR A 318 -2.77 -9.97 4.90
C THR A 318 -3.26 -8.57 4.55
N TYR A 319 -4.46 -8.21 5.00
CA TYR A 319 -5.04 -6.90 4.76
C TYR A 319 -4.24 -5.82 5.50
N GLY A 320 -3.54 -4.97 4.75
CA GLY A 320 -2.52 -4.08 5.31
C GLY A 320 -3.03 -3.05 6.33
N GLU A 321 -4.33 -2.74 6.34
CA GLU A 321 -4.92 -1.82 7.33
C GLU A 321 -4.67 -2.27 8.78
N TYR A 322 -4.56 -3.60 9.01
CA TYR A 322 -4.22 -4.13 10.32
C TYR A 322 -2.81 -3.76 10.75
N ALA A 323 -1.81 -3.97 9.88
CA ALA A 323 -0.44 -3.59 10.17
C ALA A 323 -0.33 -2.07 10.40
N PHE A 324 -1.00 -1.26 9.60
CA PHE A 324 -1.03 0.19 9.80
C PHE A 324 -1.64 0.58 11.17
N ALA A 325 -2.82 0.04 11.50
CA ALA A 325 -3.52 0.37 12.74
C ALA A 325 -2.78 -0.11 13.99
N THR A 326 -1.98 -1.18 13.91
CA THR A 326 -1.23 -1.70 15.07
C THR A 326 0.18 -1.11 15.16
N ASP A 327 0.96 -1.14 14.08
CA ASP A 327 2.35 -0.68 14.08
C ASP A 327 2.42 0.86 14.01
N GLN A 328 1.87 1.45 12.95
CA GLN A 328 2.04 2.88 12.68
C GLN A 328 1.20 3.78 13.61
N LEU A 329 -0.04 3.37 13.92
CA LEU A 329 -0.94 4.16 14.77
C LEU A 329 -0.76 3.89 16.27
N LYS A 330 -0.41 2.65 16.65
CA LYS A 330 -0.37 2.21 18.06
C LYS A 330 1.01 1.79 18.56
N SER A 331 2.02 1.80 17.69
CA SER A 331 3.40 1.39 18.03
C SER A 331 3.44 0.00 18.69
N CYS A 332 2.57 -0.90 18.24
CA CYS A 332 2.55 -2.29 18.69
C CYS A 332 3.76 -3.05 18.13
N ARG A 333 4.19 -4.10 18.84
CA ARG A 333 5.19 -5.04 18.34
C ARG A 333 4.50 -6.11 17.50
N VAL A 334 4.60 -5.99 16.18
CA VAL A 334 3.90 -6.88 15.24
C VAL A 334 4.80 -8.02 14.78
N ASP A 335 4.49 -9.23 15.24
CA ASP A 335 5.04 -10.48 14.70
C ASP A 335 4.13 -11.01 13.57
N ARG A 336 4.70 -11.82 12.66
CA ARG A 336 4.03 -12.27 11.43
C ARG A 336 4.17 -13.77 11.20
N ILE A 337 3.06 -14.45 10.94
CA ILE A 337 3.04 -15.81 10.38
C ILE A 337 3.22 -15.69 8.87
N GLN A 338 4.35 -16.18 8.37
CA GLN A 338 4.71 -16.11 6.96
C GLN A 338 4.00 -17.18 6.14
N LEU A 339 3.18 -16.75 5.19
CA LEU A 339 2.46 -17.62 4.26
C LEU A 339 3.21 -17.64 2.92
N SER A 340 3.36 -18.82 2.33
CA SER A 340 4.16 -19.01 1.12
C SER A 340 3.31 -19.27 -0.10
N ALA A 341 3.66 -18.64 -1.22
CA ALA A 341 3.11 -18.96 -2.55
C ALA A 341 3.23 -20.45 -2.89
N LYS A 342 4.27 -21.14 -2.41
CA LYS A 342 4.50 -22.58 -2.65
C LYS A 342 3.39 -23.49 -2.10
N ASN A 343 2.62 -22.99 -1.14
CA ASN A 343 1.50 -23.69 -0.54
C ASN A 343 0.22 -22.84 -0.67
N ASP A 344 0.10 -22.09 -1.77
CA ASP A 344 -1.06 -21.26 -2.09
C ASP A 344 -1.43 -20.25 -0.99
N TYR A 345 -0.44 -19.87 -0.17
CA TYR A 345 -0.60 -19.06 1.04
C TYR A 345 -1.62 -19.62 2.04
N ALA A 346 -1.83 -20.93 2.07
CA ALA A 346 -2.69 -21.58 3.06
C ALA A 346 -2.11 -21.41 4.46
N VAL A 347 -2.98 -21.13 5.44
CA VAL A 347 -2.60 -21.07 6.85
C VAL A 347 -2.45 -22.49 7.38
N ASP A 348 -1.25 -22.84 7.85
CA ASP A 348 -1.02 -24.09 8.56
C ASP A 348 -1.72 -24.03 9.94
N PRO A 349 -2.69 -24.90 10.25
CA PRO A 349 -3.37 -24.88 11.55
C PRO A 349 -2.40 -25.02 12.74
N SER A 350 -1.26 -25.69 12.57
CA SER A 350 -0.26 -25.83 13.62
C SER A 350 0.43 -24.50 13.97
N SER A 351 0.42 -23.51 13.07
CA SER A 351 0.91 -22.16 13.35
C SER A 351 0.04 -21.39 14.34
N LEU A 352 -1.20 -21.87 14.60
CA LEU A 352 -2.11 -21.35 15.61
C LEU A 352 -2.00 -22.11 16.94
N ASP A 353 -0.80 -22.60 17.30
CA ASP A 353 -0.57 -23.29 18.57
C ASP A 353 -0.90 -22.38 19.79
N PRO A 354 -1.87 -22.76 20.64
CA PRO A 354 -2.24 -22.01 21.84
C PRO A 354 -1.07 -21.67 22.77
N SER A 355 -0.03 -22.52 22.81
CA SER A 355 1.17 -22.32 23.62
C SER A 355 2.01 -21.12 23.17
N ILE A 356 1.96 -20.79 21.88
CA ILE A 356 2.59 -19.63 21.25
C ILE A 356 1.65 -18.44 21.35
N LEU A 357 0.37 -18.62 21.00
CA LEU A 357 -0.62 -17.55 20.93
C LEU A 357 -0.81 -16.80 22.27
N LYS A 358 -0.70 -17.49 23.41
CA LYS A 358 -0.80 -16.88 24.75
C LYS A 358 0.27 -15.82 25.06
N SER A 359 1.33 -15.74 24.25
CA SER A 359 2.38 -14.73 24.39
C SER A 359 2.06 -13.39 23.72
N TYR A 360 0.93 -13.31 23.02
CA TYR A 360 0.43 -12.11 22.35
C TYR A 360 -0.74 -11.49 23.11
N ASP A 361 -0.84 -10.17 23.03
CA ASP A 361 -2.00 -9.42 23.53
C ASP A 361 -3.15 -9.48 22.52
N LEU A 362 -2.83 -9.50 21.22
CA LEU A 362 -3.81 -9.59 20.13
C LEU A 362 -3.32 -10.53 19.02
N VAL A 363 -4.22 -11.39 18.54
CA VAL A 363 -4.04 -12.17 17.31
C VAL A 363 -5.11 -11.75 16.31
N ILE A 364 -4.69 -11.34 15.11
CA ILE A 364 -5.59 -10.90 14.04
C ILE A 364 -5.57 -11.93 12.91
N LEU A 365 -6.75 -12.45 12.57
CA LEU A 365 -6.94 -13.39 11.47
C LEU A 365 -7.99 -12.83 10.52
N VAL A 366 -7.65 -12.69 9.25
CA VAL A 366 -8.61 -12.40 8.17
C VAL A 366 -8.98 -13.72 7.53
N ASN A 367 -10.25 -14.11 7.57
CA ASN A 367 -10.70 -15.42 7.10
C ASN A 367 -12.09 -15.37 6.44
N PRO A 368 -12.21 -15.60 5.12
CA PRO A 368 -11.12 -15.83 4.15
C PRO A 368 -10.11 -14.67 4.07
N ASN A 369 -8.83 -14.97 3.90
CA ASN A 369 -7.76 -13.98 3.93
C ASN A 369 -7.78 -13.09 2.67
N SER A 370 -7.48 -11.81 2.83
CA SER A 370 -7.13 -10.90 1.72
C SER A 370 -5.66 -10.56 1.88
N PRO A 371 -4.82 -10.70 0.86
CA PRO A 371 -5.17 -10.77 -0.56
C PRO A 371 -5.30 -12.16 -1.19
N THR A 372 -5.18 -13.25 -0.43
CA THR A 372 -4.96 -14.59 -1.01
C THR A 372 -6.25 -15.35 -1.33
N GLY A 373 -7.38 -14.94 -0.74
CA GLY A 373 -8.67 -15.62 -0.90
C GLY A 373 -8.74 -16.96 -0.19
N GLN A 374 -7.71 -17.33 0.58
CA GLN A 374 -7.64 -18.62 1.28
C GLN A 374 -8.58 -18.66 2.48
N PHE A 375 -9.24 -19.78 2.66
CA PHE A 375 -10.12 -20.05 3.79
C PHE A 375 -9.53 -21.14 4.68
N LEU A 376 -9.36 -20.82 5.96
CA LEU A 376 -9.07 -21.79 7.00
C LEU A 376 -10.38 -22.20 7.69
N ASP A 377 -10.60 -23.49 7.90
CA ASP A 377 -11.77 -23.97 8.64
C ASP A 377 -11.84 -23.30 10.01
N THR A 378 -13.00 -22.69 10.27
CA THR A 378 -13.26 -21.93 11.49
C THR A 378 -13.24 -22.78 12.74
N GLU A 379 -13.42 -24.10 12.66
CA GLU A 379 -13.25 -24.99 13.82
C GLU A 379 -11.80 -25.01 14.30
N HIS A 380 -10.80 -25.00 13.41
CA HIS A 380 -9.39 -24.91 13.81
C HIS A 380 -9.06 -23.59 14.51
N ILE A 381 -9.64 -22.49 14.02
CA ILE A 381 -9.51 -21.16 14.64
C ILE A 381 -10.17 -21.18 16.04
N LEU A 382 -11.38 -21.73 16.13
CA LEU A 382 -12.17 -21.80 17.35
C LEU A 382 -11.51 -22.66 18.44
N ASP A 383 -10.94 -23.80 18.06
CA ASP A 383 -10.19 -24.67 18.97
C ASP A 383 -8.98 -23.94 19.55
N SER A 384 -8.26 -23.18 18.71
CA SER A 384 -7.13 -22.36 19.14
C SER A 384 -7.59 -21.28 20.14
N ILE A 385 -8.65 -20.54 19.82
CA ILE A 385 -9.22 -19.51 20.71
C ILE A 385 -9.64 -20.10 22.07
N ARG A 386 -10.32 -21.25 22.05
CA ARG A 386 -10.79 -21.93 23.27
C ARG A 386 -9.65 -22.47 24.11
N ALA A 387 -8.54 -22.88 23.49
CA ALA A 387 -7.38 -23.45 24.18
C ALA A 387 -6.42 -22.37 24.72
N THR A 388 -6.34 -21.20 24.10
CA THR A 388 -5.48 -20.10 24.55
C THR A 388 -5.94 -19.46 25.88
N LYS A 389 -7.21 -19.68 26.31
CA LYS A 389 -7.88 -19.13 27.52
C LYS A 389 -7.05 -18.10 28.31
N GLY A 390 -7.39 -16.81 28.21
CA GLY A 390 -6.70 -15.77 29.00
C GLY A 390 -6.58 -14.44 28.28
N SER A 391 -5.43 -13.78 28.49
CA SER A 391 -5.11 -12.39 28.13
C SER A 391 -5.07 -12.08 26.63
N THR A 392 -4.95 -13.08 25.77
CA THR A 392 -4.89 -12.87 24.32
C THR A 392 -6.27 -12.63 23.74
N LEU A 393 -6.47 -11.45 23.17
CA LEU A 393 -7.65 -11.12 22.37
C LEU A 393 -7.48 -11.68 20.95
N PHE A 394 -8.57 -12.20 20.39
CA PHE A 394 -8.64 -12.62 19.00
C PHE A 394 -9.57 -11.70 18.23
N TRP A 395 -9.05 -11.14 17.13
CA TRP A 395 -9.81 -10.40 16.14
C TRP A 395 -9.91 -11.23 14.87
N VAL A 396 -11.12 -11.70 14.55
CA VAL A 396 -11.38 -12.45 13.32
C VAL A 396 -12.18 -11.58 12.36
N ASP A 397 -11.57 -11.20 11.24
CA ASP A 397 -12.22 -10.47 10.17
C ASP A 397 -12.86 -11.44 9.17
N GLU A 398 -14.18 -11.39 9.10
CA GLU A 398 -15.01 -12.26 8.29
C GLU A 398 -15.65 -11.50 7.11
N THR A 399 -14.95 -10.50 6.57
CA THR A 399 -15.40 -9.69 5.44
C THR A 399 -15.89 -10.52 4.24
N TYR A 400 -15.29 -11.70 4.00
CA TYR A 400 -15.60 -12.56 2.85
C TYR A 400 -16.29 -13.88 3.23
N ILE A 401 -16.66 -14.11 4.50
CA ILE A 401 -17.12 -15.42 4.98
C ILE A 401 -18.41 -15.90 4.30
N ASP A 402 -19.28 -14.98 3.89
CA ASP A 402 -20.56 -15.32 3.26
C ASP A 402 -20.37 -15.95 1.87
N TYR A 403 -19.22 -15.78 1.20
CA TYR A 403 -18.89 -16.51 -0.04
C TYR A 403 -18.61 -18.00 0.19
N VAL A 404 -18.16 -18.37 1.40
CA VAL A 404 -18.01 -19.78 1.83
C VAL A 404 -19.35 -20.31 2.33
N GLY A 405 -20.04 -19.49 3.13
CA GLY A 405 -21.34 -19.78 3.70
C GLY A 405 -21.46 -19.28 5.13
N SER A 406 -22.59 -18.65 5.45
CA SER A 406 -22.84 -18.04 6.77
C SER A 406 -22.83 -19.03 7.95
N SER A 407 -22.84 -20.34 7.70
CA SER A 407 -22.67 -21.38 8.71
C SER A 407 -21.27 -21.46 9.27
N HIS A 408 -20.24 -21.07 8.49
CA HIS A 408 -18.84 -21.08 8.93
C HIS A 408 -18.47 -19.86 9.79
N SER A 409 -19.33 -18.85 9.87
CA SER A 409 -19.03 -17.65 10.65
C SER A 409 -18.96 -17.92 12.16
N LEU A 410 -17.92 -17.41 12.80
CA LEU A 410 -17.72 -17.41 14.25
C LEU A 410 -18.62 -16.38 14.97
N GLU A 411 -19.37 -15.54 14.23
CA GLU A 411 -20.19 -14.47 14.80
C GLU A 411 -21.22 -14.97 15.82
N ARG A 412 -21.67 -16.22 15.69
CA ARG A 412 -22.64 -16.85 16.60
C ARG A 412 -22.03 -17.32 17.91
N VAL A 413 -20.75 -17.68 17.92
CA VAL A 413 -20.04 -18.15 19.11
C VAL A 413 -19.33 -17.03 19.85
N ALA A 414 -18.95 -15.95 19.15
CA ALA A 414 -18.27 -14.78 19.75
C ALA A 414 -18.95 -14.19 20.99
N PRO A 415 -20.29 -14.11 21.11
CA PRO A 415 -20.96 -13.64 22.33
C PRO A 415 -20.68 -14.47 23.59
N SER A 416 -20.25 -15.73 23.42
CA SER A 416 -19.91 -16.66 24.52
C SER A 416 -18.42 -16.71 24.86
N LEU A 417 -17.58 -15.99 24.11
CA LEU A 417 -16.13 -16.03 24.25
C LEU A 417 -15.61 -14.62 24.54
N ASP A 418 -15.23 -14.39 25.80
CA ASP A 418 -14.72 -13.10 26.28
C ASP A 418 -13.36 -12.73 25.68
N ASN A 419 -12.74 -13.54 24.84
CA ASN A 419 -11.51 -13.20 24.14
C ASN A 419 -11.66 -13.19 22.61
N LEU A 420 -12.90 -13.16 22.09
CA LEU A 420 -13.16 -13.10 20.65
C LEU A 420 -13.94 -11.85 20.25
N ILE A 421 -13.48 -11.19 19.19
CA ILE A 421 -14.22 -10.18 18.42
C ILE A 421 -14.26 -10.65 16.97
N VAL A 422 -15.46 -10.77 16.42
CA VAL A 422 -15.66 -11.01 14.99
C VAL A 422 -16.04 -9.69 14.32
N CYS A 423 -15.28 -9.29 13.31
CA CYS A 423 -15.52 -8.09 12.52
C CYS A 423 -16.16 -8.44 11.18
N LYS A 424 -17.25 -7.75 10.83
CA LYS A 424 -17.96 -7.93 9.57
C LYS A 424 -18.30 -6.60 8.93
N THR A 425 -18.27 -6.60 7.61
CA THR A 425 -18.67 -5.47 6.77
C THR A 425 -19.75 -5.89 5.80
N MET A 426 -20.63 -4.95 5.44
CA MET A 426 -21.59 -5.14 4.36
C MET A 426 -21.06 -4.61 3.02
N SER A 427 -19.83 -4.10 2.98
CA SER A 427 -19.26 -3.52 1.76
C SER A 427 -19.17 -4.52 0.60
N LYS A 428 -18.74 -5.75 0.89
CA LYS A 428 -18.35 -6.75 -0.11
C LYS A 428 -19.54 -7.64 -0.46
N CYS A 429 -19.88 -8.59 0.41
CA CYS A 429 -20.94 -9.57 0.17
C CYS A 429 -22.37 -8.98 0.06
N TYR A 430 -22.59 -7.71 0.40
CA TYR A 430 -23.91 -7.08 0.28
C TYR A 430 -23.99 -5.96 -0.75
N ALA A 431 -22.88 -5.70 -1.48
CA ALA A 431 -22.76 -4.59 -2.43
C ALA A 431 -23.04 -3.21 -1.82
N LEU A 432 -22.61 -2.98 -0.56
CA LEU A 432 -22.86 -1.74 0.18
C LEU A 432 -21.57 -0.96 0.51
N SER A 433 -20.55 -1.01 -0.37
CA SER A 433 -19.27 -0.33 -0.14
C SER A 433 -19.42 1.16 0.13
N GLY A 434 -20.21 1.87 -0.68
CA GLY A 434 -20.48 3.31 -0.48
C GLY A 434 -21.39 3.62 0.71
N ALA A 435 -22.13 2.64 1.23
CA ALA A 435 -23.07 2.85 2.35
C ALA A 435 -22.38 2.85 3.73
N ARG A 436 -21.12 2.40 3.78
CA ARG A 436 -20.26 2.38 4.97
C ARG A 436 -20.94 1.71 6.17
N VAL A 437 -21.30 0.43 6.04
CA VAL A 437 -21.96 -0.34 7.10
C VAL A 437 -21.12 -1.54 7.50
N GLY A 438 -20.79 -1.65 8.78
CA GLY A 438 -20.16 -2.81 9.40
C GLY A 438 -20.64 -3.01 10.84
N TYR A 439 -20.27 -4.15 11.42
CA TYR A 439 -20.54 -4.45 12.82
C TYR A 439 -19.51 -5.40 13.41
N LEU A 440 -19.41 -5.40 14.73
CA LEU A 440 -18.72 -6.42 15.51
C LEU A 440 -19.74 -7.35 16.18
N SER A 441 -19.38 -8.62 16.31
CA SER A 441 -20.00 -9.57 17.24
C SER A 441 -18.97 -9.97 18.30
N THR A 442 -19.28 -9.76 19.58
CA THR A 442 -18.41 -10.07 20.72
C THR A 442 -19.25 -10.26 21.99
N SER A 443 -18.63 -10.52 23.14
CA SER A 443 -19.35 -10.64 24.41
C SER A 443 -20.02 -9.32 24.81
N ALA A 444 -21.12 -9.41 25.56
CA ALA A 444 -21.91 -8.23 25.95
C ALA A 444 -21.08 -7.20 26.74
N GLN A 445 -20.13 -7.65 27.56
CA GLN A 445 -19.22 -6.79 28.31
C GLN A 445 -18.33 -5.98 27.36
N ARG A 446 -17.68 -6.65 26.39
CA ARG A 446 -16.81 -5.97 25.43
C ARG A 446 -17.60 -5.06 24.49
N ALA A 447 -18.76 -5.51 24.04
CA ALA A 447 -19.65 -4.68 23.23
C ALA A 447 -20.05 -3.40 23.97
N SER A 448 -20.27 -3.47 25.30
CA SER A 448 -20.56 -2.28 26.11
C SER A 448 -19.38 -1.29 26.16
N GLN A 449 -18.15 -1.78 26.27
CA GLN A 449 -16.94 -0.94 26.25
C GLN A 449 -16.78 -0.24 24.90
N LEU A 450 -16.92 -0.99 23.81
CA LEU A 450 -16.79 -0.44 22.45
C LEU A 450 -17.94 0.51 22.07
N LYS A 451 -19.15 0.26 22.58
CA LYS A 451 -20.30 1.18 22.44
C LYS A 451 -20.03 2.53 23.11
N LEU A 452 -19.32 2.56 24.24
CA LEU A 452 -18.98 3.80 24.94
C LEU A 452 -18.15 4.76 24.08
N VAL A 453 -17.25 4.22 23.25
CA VAL A 453 -16.40 4.99 22.34
C VAL A 453 -16.98 5.11 20.93
N THR A 454 -18.18 4.56 20.68
CA THR A 454 -18.86 4.68 19.37
C THR A 454 -19.52 6.06 19.27
N PRO A 455 -19.17 6.89 18.26
CA PRO A 455 -19.80 8.18 18.11
C PRO A 455 -21.29 8.03 17.79
N PRO A 456 -22.14 9.00 18.20
CA PRO A 456 -23.50 9.03 17.70
C PRO A 456 -23.47 9.14 16.18
N TRP A 457 -24.42 8.49 15.50
CA TRP A 457 -24.56 8.55 14.03
C TRP A 457 -23.41 7.90 13.24
N VAL A 458 -22.64 6.98 13.85
CA VAL A 458 -21.54 6.27 13.19
C VAL A 458 -21.91 5.68 11.82
N VAL A 459 -23.15 5.23 11.64
CA VAL A 459 -23.71 4.86 10.32
C VAL A 459 -24.80 5.85 9.92
N GLY A 460 -24.65 6.41 8.72
CA GLY A 460 -25.61 7.32 8.10
C GLY A 460 -27.00 6.70 7.86
N HIS A 461 -28.00 7.53 7.61
CA HIS A 461 -29.40 7.08 7.51
C HIS A 461 -29.60 6.11 6.33
N ILE A 462 -29.01 6.45 5.17
CA ILE A 462 -29.00 5.59 3.98
C ILE A 462 -28.35 4.25 4.29
N GLY A 463 -27.20 4.25 4.98
CA GLY A 463 -26.49 3.04 5.38
C GLY A 463 -27.32 2.13 6.29
N GLN A 464 -27.98 2.70 7.30
CA GLN A 464 -28.84 1.90 8.19
C GLN A 464 -30.01 1.26 7.45
N ILE A 465 -30.69 1.99 6.58
CA ILE A 465 -31.80 1.45 5.77
C ILE A 465 -31.30 0.38 4.80
N ALA A 466 -30.19 0.66 4.10
CA ALA A 466 -29.60 -0.28 3.15
C ALA A 466 -29.21 -1.60 3.84
N GLY A 467 -28.53 -1.53 4.98
CA GLY A 467 -28.16 -2.71 5.75
C GLY A 467 -29.38 -3.50 6.24
N ILE A 468 -30.43 -2.82 6.69
CA ILE A 468 -31.68 -3.48 7.12
C ILE A 468 -32.33 -4.23 5.96
N GLN A 469 -32.48 -3.60 4.79
CA GLN A 469 -33.17 -4.20 3.65
C GLN A 469 -32.35 -5.33 3.02
N ALA A 470 -31.03 -5.18 2.94
CA ALA A 470 -30.14 -6.22 2.45
C ALA A 470 -30.29 -7.53 3.26
N LEU A 471 -30.41 -7.43 4.58
CA LEU A 471 -30.57 -8.59 5.46
C LEU A 471 -31.95 -9.28 5.41
N LYS A 472 -32.90 -8.74 4.65
CA LYS A 472 -34.22 -9.35 4.42
C LYS A 472 -34.28 -10.23 3.18
N ASP A 473 -33.27 -10.19 2.32
CA ASP A 473 -33.24 -10.94 1.06
C ASP A 473 -31.98 -11.83 0.98
N PRO A 474 -31.84 -12.83 1.87
CA PRO A 474 -30.68 -13.73 1.86
C PRO A 474 -30.58 -14.52 0.55
N GLU A 475 -31.72 -14.91 -0.04
CA GLU A 475 -31.76 -15.70 -1.29
C GLU A 475 -31.18 -14.92 -2.47
N TYR A 476 -31.40 -13.61 -2.56
CA TYR A 476 -30.75 -12.78 -3.58
C TYR A 476 -29.24 -12.87 -3.48
N TYR A 477 -28.69 -12.69 -2.28
CA TYR A 477 -27.25 -12.67 -2.09
C TYR A 477 -26.62 -14.04 -2.25
N GLU A 478 -27.27 -15.12 -1.80
CA GLU A 478 -26.82 -16.49 -2.05
C GLU A 478 -26.68 -16.78 -3.55
N ARG A 479 -27.64 -16.32 -4.38
CA ARG A 479 -27.51 -16.41 -5.85
C ARG A 479 -26.33 -15.60 -6.38
N MET A 480 -26.13 -14.38 -5.87
CA MET A 480 -25.00 -13.54 -6.30
C MET A 480 -23.64 -14.12 -5.88
N TYR A 481 -23.56 -14.82 -4.74
CA TYR A 481 -22.34 -15.54 -4.32
C TYR A 481 -22.04 -16.70 -5.25
N ALA A 482 -23.05 -17.51 -5.59
CA ALA A 482 -22.92 -18.60 -6.55
C ALA A 482 -22.46 -18.07 -7.93
N GLN A 483 -23.10 -17.02 -8.44
CA GLN A 483 -22.70 -16.41 -9.71
C GLN A 483 -21.28 -15.81 -9.65
N THR A 484 -20.88 -15.24 -8.51
CA THR A 484 -19.51 -14.74 -8.32
C THR A 484 -18.50 -15.89 -8.36
N ALA A 485 -18.83 -17.06 -7.80
CA ALA A 485 -17.98 -18.24 -7.88
C ALA A 485 -17.86 -18.76 -9.33
N GLU A 486 -18.95 -18.79 -10.09
CA GLU A 486 -18.92 -19.13 -11.52
C GLU A 486 -18.06 -18.15 -12.32
N ASN A 487 -18.31 -16.84 -12.19
CA ASN A 487 -17.52 -15.80 -12.87
C ASN A 487 -16.04 -15.86 -12.50
N ARG A 488 -15.73 -16.18 -11.23
CA ARG A 488 -14.37 -16.34 -10.75
C ARG A 488 -13.69 -17.53 -11.43
N HIS A 489 -14.35 -18.68 -11.45
CA HIS A 489 -13.82 -19.88 -12.09
C HIS A 489 -13.58 -19.68 -13.59
N GLU A 490 -14.52 -19.05 -14.29
CA GLU A 490 -14.36 -18.70 -15.71
C GLU A 490 -13.14 -17.78 -15.93
N LEU A 491 -12.99 -16.75 -15.10
CA LEU A 491 -11.85 -15.83 -15.17
C LEU A 491 -10.51 -16.54 -14.91
N VAL A 492 -10.46 -17.47 -13.94
CA VAL A 492 -9.28 -18.29 -13.66
C VAL A 492 -8.88 -19.11 -14.88
N VAL A 493 -9.83 -19.83 -15.49
CA VAL A 493 -9.58 -20.65 -16.67
C VAL A 493 -9.04 -19.81 -17.83
N LEU A 494 -9.62 -18.63 -18.06
CA LEU A 494 -9.16 -17.71 -19.10
C LEU A 494 -7.72 -17.23 -18.84
N ILE A 495 -7.45 -16.67 -17.66
CA ILE A 495 -6.14 -16.07 -17.35
C ILE A 495 -5.04 -17.13 -17.24
N GLN A 496 -5.32 -18.30 -16.68
CA GLN A 496 -4.34 -19.39 -16.54
C GLN A 496 -3.81 -19.88 -17.89
N SER A 497 -4.55 -19.66 -18.97
CA SER A 497 -4.13 -20.03 -20.34
C SER A 497 -3.22 -19.01 -21.03
N LEU A 498 -3.00 -17.83 -20.42
CA LEU A 498 -2.19 -16.77 -21.00
C LEU A 498 -0.69 -17.08 -20.91
N PRO A 499 0.08 -16.86 -22.00
CA PRO A 499 1.54 -16.88 -21.90
C PRO A 499 2.04 -15.80 -20.95
N GLY A 500 3.03 -16.12 -20.11
CA GLY A 500 3.57 -15.20 -19.10
C GLY A 500 2.82 -15.23 -17.76
N VAL A 501 1.79 -16.08 -17.62
CA VAL A 501 1.14 -16.39 -16.33
C VAL A 501 1.67 -17.74 -15.84
N GLU A 502 2.30 -17.74 -14.66
CA GLU A 502 2.80 -18.96 -14.01
C GLU A 502 1.65 -19.74 -13.37
N SER A 503 0.82 -19.07 -12.58
CA SER A 503 -0.31 -19.68 -11.89
C SER A 503 -1.38 -18.66 -11.54
N VAL A 504 -2.60 -19.14 -11.31
CA VAL A 504 -3.72 -18.33 -10.82
C VAL A 504 -4.28 -18.99 -9.57
N LEU A 505 -4.17 -18.30 -8.44
CA LEU A 505 -4.79 -18.70 -7.20
C LEU A 505 -6.24 -18.22 -7.16
N GLU A 506 -7.17 -19.18 -7.23
CA GLU A 506 -8.60 -18.90 -7.26
C GLU A 506 -9.15 -18.36 -5.93
N GLY A 507 -8.88 -19.05 -4.82
CA GLY A 507 -9.48 -18.72 -3.51
C GLY A 507 -11.01 -18.83 -3.49
N VAL A 508 -11.64 -18.31 -2.43
CA VAL A 508 -13.11 -18.37 -2.25
C VAL A 508 -13.80 -17.00 -2.30
N ALA A 509 -13.04 -15.91 -2.22
CA ALA A 509 -13.55 -14.54 -2.16
C ALA A 509 -13.87 -13.96 -3.55
N ASN A 510 -14.26 -12.69 -3.64
CA ASN A 510 -14.57 -12.02 -4.92
C ASN A 510 -13.33 -11.47 -5.66
N PHE A 511 -12.21 -12.20 -5.61
CA PHE A 511 -10.98 -11.85 -6.27
C PHE A 511 -10.10 -13.09 -6.45
N ILE A 512 -9.10 -12.96 -7.32
CA ILE A 512 -8.07 -13.96 -7.58
C ILE A 512 -6.68 -13.34 -7.44
N VAL A 513 -5.66 -14.17 -7.29
CA VAL A 513 -4.25 -13.76 -7.39
C VAL A 513 -3.66 -14.38 -8.66
N VAL A 514 -2.99 -13.57 -9.46
CA VAL A 514 -2.32 -14.00 -10.69
C VAL A 514 -0.82 -13.85 -10.46
N HIS A 515 -0.09 -14.96 -10.55
CA HIS A 515 1.36 -14.99 -10.54
C HIS A 515 1.87 -14.99 -11.98
N LEU A 516 2.73 -14.04 -12.28
CA LEU A 516 3.38 -13.87 -13.56
C LEU A 516 4.69 -14.66 -13.59
N GLU A 517 5.05 -15.19 -14.75
CA GLU A 517 6.34 -15.83 -14.93
C GLU A 517 7.48 -14.82 -14.68
N ALA A 518 8.62 -15.29 -14.16
CA ALA A 518 9.77 -14.41 -13.91
C ALA A 518 10.28 -13.66 -15.16
N ALA A 519 10.03 -14.19 -16.35
CA ALA A 519 10.39 -13.55 -17.63
C ALA A 519 9.33 -12.56 -18.14
N ALA A 520 8.15 -12.51 -17.54
CA ALA A 520 7.10 -11.56 -17.88
C ALA A 520 7.42 -10.17 -17.28
N PRO A 521 6.84 -9.09 -17.84
CA PRO A 521 6.93 -7.76 -17.23
C PRO A 521 6.42 -7.79 -15.79
N SER A 522 7.00 -6.97 -14.91
CA SER A 522 6.58 -6.88 -13.50
C SER A 522 5.09 -6.57 -13.35
N ALA A 523 4.50 -6.97 -12.23
CA ALA A 523 3.12 -6.67 -11.88
C ALA A 523 2.81 -5.16 -11.93
N GLU A 524 3.75 -4.31 -11.49
CA GLU A 524 3.62 -2.84 -11.59
C GLU A 524 3.51 -2.39 -13.06
N THR A 525 4.38 -2.93 -13.93
CA THR A 525 4.36 -2.62 -15.37
C THR A 525 3.05 -3.07 -16.01
N VAL A 526 2.61 -4.29 -15.71
CA VAL A 526 1.36 -4.85 -16.23
C VAL A 526 0.16 -4.04 -15.75
N ALA A 527 0.08 -3.71 -14.46
CA ALA A 527 -0.99 -2.88 -13.90
C ALA A 527 -1.02 -1.48 -14.53
N SER A 528 0.16 -0.87 -14.75
CA SER A 528 0.28 0.43 -15.42
C SER A 528 -0.20 0.38 -16.87
N ARG A 529 0.13 -0.68 -17.62
CA ARG A 529 -0.37 -0.88 -19.00
C ARG A 529 -1.88 -1.09 -19.03
N CYS A 530 -2.42 -1.96 -18.17
CA CYS A 530 -3.87 -2.17 -18.05
C CYS A 530 -4.61 -0.86 -17.73
N ARG A 531 -4.02 0.01 -16.90
CA ARG A 531 -4.60 1.30 -16.54
C ARG A 531 -4.80 2.22 -17.75
N LYS A 532 -3.90 2.17 -18.74
CA LYS A 532 -4.03 2.94 -19.99
C LYS A 532 -5.24 2.51 -20.82
N GLU A 533 -5.63 1.24 -20.68
CA GLU A 533 -6.83 0.64 -21.29
C GLU A 533 -8.07 0.76 -20.39
N GLY A 534 -8.03 1.59 -19.33
CA GLY A 534 -9.16 1.78 -18.41
C GLY A 534 -9.40 0.62 -17.44
N VAL A 535 -8.47 -0.34 -17.32
CA VAL A 535 -8.56 -1.47 -16.38
C VAL A 535 -7.62 -1.26 -15.21
N PHE A 536 -8.18 -1.13 -14.01
CA PHE A 536 -7.43 -0.92 -12.79
C PHE A 536 -7.21 -2.25 -12.07
N LEU A 537 -5.96 -2.66 -11.92
CA LEU A 537 -5.54 -3.85 -11.16
C LEU A 537 -4.75 -3.43 -9.92
N ARG A 538 -4.58 -4.35 -8.96
CA ARG A 538 -3.81 -4.09 -7.73
C ARG A 538 -2.54 -4.93 -7.69
N GLU A 539 -1.38 -4.32 -7.42
CA GLU A 539 -0.16 -5.08 -7.17
C GLU A 539 -0.23 -5.82 -5.82
N PHE A 540 0.20 -7.08 -5.78
CA PHE A 540 0.17 -7.91 -4.58
C PHE A 540 1.22 -7.50 -3.55
N GLY A 541 2.44 -7.15 -4.01
CA GLY A 541 3.59 -6.81 -3.16
C GLY A 541 3.33 -5.69 -2.14
N ASN A 542 2.39 -4.79 -2.42
CA ASN A 542 1.97 -3.73 -1.50
C ASN A 542 1.23 -4.26 -0.24
N MET A 543 1.02 -5.56 -0.10
CA MET A 543 0.31 -6.22 1.02
C MET A 543 1.17 -7.25 1.78
N THR A 544 2.47 -7.32 1.48
CA THR A 544 3.44 -8.15 2.21
C THR A 544 4.72 -7.35 2.53
N LEU A 545 5.51 -7.83 3.49
CA LEU A 545 6.86 -7.30 3.71
C LEU A 545 7.91 -7.90 2.75
N HIS A 546 7.58 -9.01 2.09
CA HIS A 546 8.48 -9.63 1.13
C HIS A 546 8.39 -8.96 -0.23
N GLU A 547 9.49 -9.03 -0.95
CA GLU A 547 9.52 -8.58 -2.33
C GLU A 547 8.70 -9.55 -3.19
N GLU A 548 7.52 -9.09 -3.60
CA GLU A 548 6.65 -9.79 -4.54
C GLU A 548 6.30 -8.83 -5.68
N THR A 549 7.07 -8.93 -6.76
CA THR A 549 6.97 -8.06 -7.95
C THR A 549 6.25 -8.73 -9.10
N GLN A 550 5.91 -10.02 -8.99
CA GLN A 550 5.32 -10.83 -10.05
C GLN A 550 3.92 -11.34 -9.69
N ALA A 551 3.20 -10.65 -8.78
CA ALA A 551 1.83 -11.00 -8.48
C ALA A 551 0.86 -9.81 -8.51
N LEU A 552 -0.32 -10.07 -9.08
CA LEU A 552 -1.45 -9.14 -9.17
C LEU A 552 -2.65 -9.72 -8.42
N ARG A 553 -3.41 -8.86 -7.76
CA ARG A 553 -4.75 -9.19 -7.27
C ARG A 553 -5.78 -8.55 -8.18
N ILE A 554 -6.73 -9.36 -8.64
CA ILE A 554 -7.79 -8.95 -9.57
C ILE A 554 -9.14 -9.24 -8.94
N ALA A 555 -9.97 -8.22 -8.75
CA ALA A 555 -11.35 -8.40 -8.31
C ALA A 555 -12.18 -9.09 -9.41
N VAL A 556 -13.06 -10.01 -9.01
CA VAL A 556 -14.01 -10.65 -9.91
C VAL A 556 -15.13 -9.67 -10.22
N ARG A 557 -15.36 -9.44 -11.52
CA ARG A 557 -16.38 -8.54 -12.05
C ARG A 557 -17.53 -9.31 -12.71
N SER A 558 -18.40 -8.61 -13.43
CA SER A 558 -19.36 -9.26 -14.33
C SER A 558 -18.62 -10.01 -15.44
N GLN A 559 -19.28 -10.95 -16.13
CA GLN A 559 -18.66 -11.69 -17.23
C GLN A 559 -18.10 -10.76 -18.33
N GLU A 560 -18.85 -9.71 -18.69
CA GLU A 560 -18.42 -8.71 -19.67
C GLU A 560 -17.17 -7.95 -19.22
N GLU A 561 -17.18 -7.40 -17.99
CA GLU A 561 -16.02 -6.71 -17.42
C GLU A 561 -14.82 -7.65 -17.25
N ASN A 562 -15.02 -8.91 -16.88
CA ASN A 562 -13.96 -9.92 -16.77
C ASN A 562 -13.31 -10.22 -18.12
N LEU A 563 -14.07 -10.23 -19.22
CA LEU A 563 -13.52 -10.34 -20.57
C LEU A 563 -12.67 -9.11 -20.94
N HIS A 564 -13.09 -7.91 -20.54
CA HIS A 564 -12.28 -6.70 -20.72
C HIS A 564 -10.98 -6.76 -19.90
N VAL A 565 -11.05 -7.22 -18.64
CA VAL A 565 -9.86 -7.45 -17.80
C VAL A 565 -8.92 -8.45 -18.45
N TYR A 566 -9.45 -9.57 -18.94
CA TYR A 566 -8.65 -10.59 -19.62
C TYR A 566 -7.93 -10.03 -20.85
N GLU A 567 -8.62 -9.28 -21.71
CA GLU A 567 -8.01 -8.73 -22.93
C GLU A 567 -6.96 -7.68 -22.60
N ALA A 568 -7.23 -6.77 -21.65
CA ALA A 568 -6.26 -5.79 -21.19
C ALA A 568 -5.01 -6.45 -20.58
N LEU A 569 -5.20 -7.49 -19.75
CA LEU A 569 -4.11 -8.25 -19.16
C LEU A 569 -3.28 -8.98 -20.23
N ARG A 570 -3.95 -9.63 -21.18
CA ARG A 570 -3.31 -10.32 -22.31
C ARG A 570 -2.43 -9.37 -23.11
N GLN A 571 -2.94 -8.19 -23.46
CA GLN A 571 -2.16 -7.17 -24.17
C GLN A 571 -1.01 -6.67 -23.31
N ALA A 572 -1.26 -6.31 -22.06
CA ALA A 572 -0.24 -5.80 -21.16
C ALA A 572 0.95 -6.77 -20.93
N ILE A 573 0.70 -8.08 -20.89
CA ILE A 573 1.74 -9.11 -20.78
C ILE A 573 2.46 -9.31 -22.12
N LEU A 574 1.72 -9.39 -23.23
CA LEU A 574 2.27 -9.73 -24.56
C LEU A 574 2.87 -8.55 -25.31
N GLU A 575 2.62 -7.31 -24.86
CA GLU A 575 3.18 -6.10 -25.42
C GLU A 575 4.72 -6.16 -25.32
N LYS A 576 5.32 -6.68 -26.39
CA LYS A 576 6.73 -6.47 -26.71
C LYS A 576 6.90 -4.97 -26.88
N ILE A 577 8.06 -4.46 -26.49
CA ILE A 577 8.47 -3.07 -26.68
C ILE A 577 8.48 -2.77 -28.21
N GLU A 578 7.31 -2.51 -28.80
CA GLU A 578 7.13 -1.98 -30.15
C GLU A 578 7.12 -0.45 -30.08
N THR A 579 8.19 0.12 -29.55
CA THR A 579 8.46 1.57 -29.66
C THR A 579 9.91 1.79 -30.07
N CYS A 580 10.25 1.30 -31.26
CA CYS A 580 11.33 1.83 -32.08
C CYS A 580 11.11 1.42 -33.54
N ARG A 581 10.15 2.07 -34.21
CA ARG A 581 10.13 2.25 -35.67
C ARG A 581 9.03 3.26 -36.04
N THR A 582 9.40 4.53 -35.99
CA THR A 582 9.30 5.47 -37.12
C THR A 582 10.13 6.69 -36.81
#